data_AF-A0A8B6BS55-F1
#
_entry.id   AF-A0A8B6BS55-F1
#
_cell.length_a   1.000
_cell.length_b   1.000
_cell.length_c   1.000
_cell.angle_alpha   90.00
_cell.angle_beta   90.00
_cell.angle_gamma   90.00
#
_symmetry.space_group_name_H-M   'P 1'
#
loop_
_entity.id
_entity.type
_entity.pdbx_description
1 polymer ?
#
loop_
_entity_poly.entity_id
_entity_poly.type
_entity_poly.pdbx_seq_one_letter_code
_entity_poly.pdbx_strand_id
1 'polypeptide(L)'
;MWFCAPCRQVVEEHIVTDLKIEERCREIMDNYEQRINDIEIAIEKKCDKEEVRDIVSQEIIKHKCDEERVREIAKEEALNGGAVANVVSEDIEGGVLPNQGTVTTVLEEINERKTRENNLIIFGITENESENKQERIEHDVENIVQLFKDAKITLDIENIRKTQRLGKYDKEKTNRPLLVHLKSIDSKLTLFRNMHYILDHIPNTKK
;
A
#
# COMPACT_ATOMS: atom_id res chain seq x y z
N MET A 1 -47.06 31.65 -29.52
CA MET A 1 -46.63 30.41 -28.84
C MET A 1 -46.08 29.47 -29.91
N TRP A 2 -44.86 28.96 -29.73
CA TRP A 2 -44.09 28.27 -30.78
C TRP A 2 -44.20 26.72 -30.77
N PHE A 3 -45.02 26.14 -29.87
CA PHE A 3 -45.24 24.70 -29.80
C PHE A 3 -46.70 24.35 -30.14
N CYS A 4 -46.91 23.25 -30.88
CA CYS A 4 -48.24 22.66 -31.01
C CYS A 4 -48.66 21.98 -29.69
N ALA A 5 -49.96 21.76 -29.50
CA ALA A 5 -50.50 21.21 -28.25
C ALA A 5 -49.85 19.87 -27.81
N PRO A 6 -49.60 18.90 -28.72
CA PRO A 6 -48.87 17.67 -28.36
C PRO A 6 -47.44 17.91 -27.87
N CYS A 7 -46.69 18.80 -28.54
CA CYS A 7 -45.32 19.14 -28.11
C CYS A 7 -45.32 19.83 -26.75
N ARG A 8 -46.32 20.68 -26.46
CA ARG A 8 -46.46 21.32 -25.15
C ARG A 8 -46.69 20.29 -24.04
N GLN A 9 -47.56 19.32 -24.27
CA GLN A 9 -47.85 18.27 -23.28
C GLN A 9 -46.60 17.45 -22.96
N VAL A 10 -45.83 17.05 -23.98
CA VAL A 10 -44.57 16.31 -23.78
C VAL A 10 -43.58 17.12 -22.94
N VAL A 11 -43.42 18.42 -23.25
CA VAL A 11 -42.54 19.30 -22.45
C VAL A 11 -43.01 19.42 -21.01
N GLU A 12 -44.32 19.57 -20.77
CA GLU A 12 -44.88 19.63 -19.41
C GLU A 12 -44.65 18.31 -18.65
N GLU A 13 -44.80 17.15 -19.29
CA GLU A 13 -44.51 15.83 -18.70
C GLU A 13 -43.02 15.66 -18.36
N HIS A 14 -42.11 16.14 -19.22
CA HIS A 14 -40.68 16.13 -18.95
C HIS A 14 -40.32 17.03 -17.75
N ILE A 15 -40.87 18.24 -17.68
CA ILE A 15 -40.64 19.15 -16.54
C ILE A 15 -41.07 18.49 -15.22
N VAL A 16 -42.23 17.83 -15.20
CA VAL A 16 -42.71 17.12 -14.01
C VAL A 16 -41.79 15.95 -13.65
N THR A 17 -41.25 15.26 -14.65
CA THR A 17 -40.32 14.14 -14.43
C THR A 17 -38.99 14.63 -13.87
N ASP A 18 -38.44 15.71 -14.42
CA ASP A 18 -37.19 16.31 -13.96
C ASP A 18 -37.31 16.80 -12.51
N LEU A 19 -38.43 17.46 -12.16
CA LEU A 19 -38.70 17.87 -10.78
C LEU A 19 -38.72 16.69 -9.79
N LYS A 20 -39.31 15.55 -10.18
CA LYS A 20 -39.30 14.33 -9.36
C LYS A 20 -37.90 13.74 -9.20
N ILE A 21 -37.08 13.82 -10.25
CA ILE A 21 -35.69 13.37 -10.21
C ILE A 21 -34.90 14.27 -9.25
N GLU A 22 -35.05 15.59 -9.35
CA GLU A 22 -34.40 16.55 -8.46
C GLU A 22 -34.77 16.34 -7.00
N GLU A 23 -36.05 16.12 -6.70
CA GLU A 23 -36.53 15.85 -5.34
C GLU A 23 -35.92 14.55 -4.78
N ARG A 24 -35.91 13.48 -5.57
CA ARG A 24 -35.30 12.20 -5.18
C ARG A 24 -33.78 12.32 -4.97
N CYS A 25 -33.09 13.08 -5.83
CA CYS A 25 -31.67 13.35 -5.66
C CYS A 25 -31.39 14.10 -4.35
N ARG A 26 -32.24 15.08 -4.01
CA ARG A 26 -32.13 15.82 -2.74
C ARG A 26 -32.29 14.90 -1.53
N GLU A 27 -33.32 14.05 -1.50
CA GLU A 27 -33.53 13.09 -0.42
C GLU A 27 -32.33 12.14 -0.22
N ILE A 28 -31.72 11.69 -1.32
CA ILE A 28 -30.53 10.83 -1.28
C ILE A 28 -29.33 11.59 -0.69
N MET A 29 -29.12 12.83 -1.10
CA MET A 29 -28.03 13.67 -0.58
C MET A 29 -28.20 13.93 0.92
N ASP A 30 -29.41 14.29 1.37
CA ASP A 30 -29.73 14.52 2.78
C ASP A 30 -29.47 13.25 3.61
N ASN A 31 -29.81 12.07 3.08
CA ASN A 31 -29.53 10.78 3.73
C ASN A 31 -28.02 10.54 3.89
N TYR A 32 -27.22 10.82 2.86
CA TYR A 32 -25.78 10.66 2.94
C TYR A 32 -25.14 11.63 3.92
N GLU A 33 -25.58 12.90 3.95
CA GLU A 33 -25.11 13.87 4.94
C GLU A 33 -25.42 13.42 6.37
N GLN A 34 -26.63 12.90 6.61
CA GLN A 34 -26.99 12.37 7.91
C GLN A 34 -26.11 11.18 8.31
N ARG A 35 -25.86 10.24 7.38
CA ARG A 35 -24.98 9.09 7.64
C ARG A 35 -23.54 9.50 7.92
N ILE A 36 -23.03 10.53 7.22
CA ILE A 36 -21.70 11.08 7.48
C ILE A 36 -21.64 11.65 8.89
N ASN A 37 -22.60 12.48 9.27
CA ASN A 37 -22.67 13.06 10.63
C ASN A 37 -22.76 11.97 11.71
N ASP A 38 -23.57 10.93 11.49
CA ASP A 38 -23.68 9.80 12.43
C ASP A 38 -22.35 9.06 12.61
N ILE A 39 -21.59 8.87 11.52
CA ILE A 39 -20.27 8.25 11.54
C ILE A 39 -19.26 9.15 12.27
N GLU A 40 -19.28 10.46 12.02
CA GLU A 40 -18.41 11.42 12.69
C GLU A 40 -18.64 11.41 14.21
N ILE A 41 -19.90 11.46 14.65
CA ILE A 41 -20.26 11.37 16.07
C ILE A 41 -19.82 10.02 16.65
N ALA A 42 -19.98 8.91 15.91
CA ALA A 42 -19.56 7.60 16.37
C ALA A 42 -18.03 7.49 16.51
N ILE A 43 -17.27 8.12 15.61
CA ILE A 43 -15.80 8.20 15.71
C ILE A 43 -15.40 9.04 16.92
N GLU A 44 -16.02 10.21 17.12
CA GLU A 44 -15.72 11.06 18.29
C GLU A 44 -16.01 10.35 19.62
N LYS A 45 -17.10 9.58 19.70
CA LYS A 45 -17.43 8.80 20.90
C LYS A 45 -16.49 7.62 21.16
N LYS A 46 -15.94 7.01 20.12
CA LYS A 46 -15.07 5.83 20.24
C LYS A 46 -13.59 6.18 20.36
N CYS A 47 -13.17 7.30 19.80
CA CYS A 47 -11.83 7.83 19.94
C CYS A 47 -11.82 8.85 21.09
N ASP A 48 -11.84 8.36 22.32
CA ASP A 48 -11.61 9.23 23.47
C ASP A 48 -10.17 9.75 23.36
N LYS A 49 -10.04 11.01 22.96
CA LYS A 49 -8.73 11.62 22.63
C LYS A 49 -7.80 11.61 23.84
N GLU A 50 -8.35 11.55 25.04
CA GLU A 50 -7.62 11.43 26.29
C GLU A 50 -7.07 10.00 26.48
N GLU A 51 -7.87 8.96 26.25
CA GLU A 51 -7.43 7.57 26.38
C GLU A 51 -6.29 7.23 25.40
N VAL A 52 -6.41 7.67 24.14
CA VAL A 52 -5.34 7.48 23.14
C VAL A 52 -4.08 8.25 23.55
N ARG A 53 -4.23 9.47 24.10
CA ARG A 53 -3.09 10.28 24.57
C ARG A 53 -2.41 9.64 25.78
N ASP A 54 -3.17 9.06 26.69
CA ASP A 54 -2.64 8.38 27.88
C ASP A 54 -1.90 7.10 27.50
N ILE A 55 -2.43 6.29 26.59
CA ILE A 55 -1.74 5.10 26.07
C ILE A 55 -0.41 5.50 25.42
N VAL A 56 -0.42 6.52 24.55
CA VAL A 56 0.82 6.99 23.91
C VAL A 56 1.80 7.55 24.94
N SER A 57 1.32 8.27 25.94
CA SER A 57 2.17 8.84 26.99
C SER A 57 2.81 7.76 27.86
N GLN A 58 2.05 6.72 28.23
CA GLN A 58 2.55 5.57 28.97
C GLN A 58 3.61 4.80 28.18
N GLU A 59 3.40 4.59 26.88
CA GLU A 59 4.36 3.85 26.05
C GLU A 59 5.66 4.65 25.81
N ILE A 60 5.57 5.98 25.69
CA ILE A 60 6.76 6.86 25.62
C ILE A 60 7.56 6.80 26.93
N ILE A 61 6.89 6.81 28.09
CA ILE A 61 7.57 6.73 29.40
C ILE A 61 8.28 5.38 29.54
N LYS A 62 7.60 4.29 29.15
CA LYS A 62 8.16 2.95 29.20
C LYS A 62 9.41 2.81 28.32
N HIS A 63 9.35 3.31 27.08
CA HIS A 63 10.51 3.31 26.18
C HIS A 63 11.70 4.10 26.74
N LYS A 64 11.45 5.25 27.40
CA LYS A 64 12.50 6.03 28.04
C LYS A 64 13.16 5.29 29.22
N CYS A 65 12.36 4.60 30.04
CA CYS A 65 12.91 3.76 31.12
C CYS A 65 13.73 2.58 30.60
N ASP A 66 13.31 1.97 29.49
CA ASP A 66 14.06 0.87 28.87
C ASP A 66 15.39 1.38 28.26
N GLU A 67 15.41 2.56 27.63
CA GLU A 67 16.63 3.19 27.14
C GLU A 67 17.62 3.55 28.26
N GLU A 68 17.13 4.04 29.40
CA GLU A 68 17.98 4.31 30.57
C GLU A 68 18.56 3.03 31.16
N ARG A 69 17.77 1.95 31.28
CA ARG A 69 18.28 0.63 31.72
C ARG A 69 19.33 0.06 30.79
N VAL A 70 19.15 0.16 29.46
CA VAL A 70 20.15 -0.31 28.48
C VAL A 70 21.45 0.50 28.61
N ARG A 71 21.37 1.81 28.88
CA ARG A 71 22.55 2.64 29.14
C ARG A 71 23.26 2.29 30.45
N GLU A 72 22.53 1.91 31.49
CA GLU A 72 23.14 1.45 32.75
C GLU A 72 23.85 0.11 32.58
N ILE A 73 23.22 -0.87 31.91
CA ILE A 73 23.84 -2.16 31.60
C ILE A 73 25.12 -1.98 30.77
N ALA A 74 25.07 -1.13 29.72
CA ALA A 74 26.24 -0.86 28.89
C ALA A 74 27.39 -0.18 29.66
N LYS A 75 27.09 0.61 30.70
CA LYS A 75 28.11 1.21 31.56
C LYS A 75 28.72 0.20 32.53
N GLU A 76 27.93 -0.73 33.07
CA GLU A 76 28.42 -1.80 33.93
C GLU A 76 29.29 -2.80 33.16
N GLU A 77 28.93 -3.14 31.91
CA GLU A 77 29.74 -4.00 31.03
C GLU A 77 31.09 -3.36 30.63
N ALA A 78 31.13 -2.03 30.46
CA ALA A 78 32.36 -1.31 30.14
C ALA A 78 33.35 -1.24 31.32
N LEU A 79 32.87 -1.39 32.56
CA LEU A 79 33.69 -1.40 33.78
C LEU A 79 34.22 -2.81 34.13
N ASN A 80 33.52 -3.87 33.72
CA ASN A 80 33.92 -5.27 33.93
C ASN A 80 34.61 -5.88 32.70
N GLY A 81 35.64 -5.19 32.17
CA GLY A 81 36.45 -5.73 31.07
C GLY A 81 37.07 -7.09 31.41
N GLY A 82 36.62 -8.15 30.73
CA GLY A 82 37.29 -9.45 30.78
C GLY A 82 36.41 -10.65 30.44
N ALA A 83 36.50 -11.09 29.17
CA ALA A 83 36.36 -12.47 28.72
C ALA A 83 35.20 -13.33 29.27
N VAL A 84 34.11 -13.46 28.51
CA VAL A 84 33.41 -14.75 28.38
C VAL A 84 32.87 -14.90 26.95
N ALA A 85 33.51 -15.80 26.20
CA ALA A 85 32.91 -16.43 25.02
C ALA A 85 31.79 -17.38 25.46
N ASN A 86 30.72 -17.48 24.67
CA ASN A 86 29.68 -18.52 24.76
C ASN A 86 29.06 -18.75 26.14
N VAL A 87 27.91 -18.12 26.41
CA VAL A 87 26.90 -18.71 27.31
C VAL A 87 25.53 -18.57 26.65
N VAL A 88 25.00 -19.73 26.28
CA VAL A 88 23.58 -20.01 26.08
C VAL A 88 22.84 -19.75 27.39
N SER A 89 21.69 -19.08 27.36
CA SER A 89 20.68 -19.06 28.42
C SER A 89 19.36 -18.78 27.69
N GLU A 90 18.43 -19.73 27.46
CA GLU A 90 17.68 -20.55 28.42
C GLU A 90 17.33 -19.82 29.73
N ASP A 91 16.02 -19.78 29.97
CA ASP A 91 15.29 -19.38 31.18
C ASP A 91 15.04 -17.88 31.44
N ILE A 92 14.05 -17.34 30.72
CA ILE A 92 13.13 -16.33 31.30
C ILE A 92 11.78 -17.02 31.55
N GLU A 93 11.66 -17.69 32.69
CA GLU A 93 10.35 -17.96 33.30
C GLU A 93 9.81 -16.65 33.86
N GLY A 94 8.96 -15.97 33.08
CA GLY A 94 8.39 -14.69 33.46
C GLY A 94 7.09 -14.39 32.73
N GLY A 95 6.01 -15.03 33.15
CA GLY A 95 4.63 -14.59 32.93
C GLY A 95 4.21 -14.37 31.49
N VAL A 96 3.75 -15.44 30.82
CA VAL A 96 3.02 -15.34 29.55
C VAL A 96 1.71 -14.58 29.79
N LEU A 97 1.75 -13.26 29.59
CA LEU A 97 0.54 -12.46 29.37
C LEU A 97 -0.06 -12.89 28.02
N PRO A 98 -1.33 -13.34 27.97
CA PRO A 98 -1.92 -13.98 26.79
C PRO A 98 -2.21 -13.04 25.60
N ASN A 99 -1.59 -11.85 25.53
CA ASN A 99 -1.88 -10.84 24.50
C ASN A 99 -0.64 -10.32 23.73
N GLN A 100 0.57 -10.78 24.02
CA GLN A 100 1.77 -10.32 23.30
C GLN A 100 1.85 -10.82 21.86
N GLY A 101 1.33 -12.04 21.57
CA GLY A 101 1.29 -12.57 20.21
C GLY A 101 0.47 -11.72 19.25
N THR A 102 -0.58 -11.05 19.73
CA THR A 102 -1.45 -10.21 18.91
C THR A 102 -0.74 -8.93 18.47
N VAL A 103 0.03 -8.29 19.36
CA VAL A 103 0.72 -7.03 19.05
C VAL A 103 1.90 -7.28 18.12
N THR A 104 2.70 -8.33 18.35
CA THR A 104 3.82 -8.66 17.48
C THR A 104 3.36 -9.04 16.08
N THR A 105 2.32 -9.86 15.96
CA THR A 105 1.72 -10.19 14.65
C THR A 105 1.17 -8.96 13.93
N VAL A 106 0.52 -8.04 14.65
CA VAL A 106 0.03 -6.78 14.06
C VAL A 106 1.20 -5.91 13.58
N LEU A 107 2.28 -5.80 14.36
CA LEU A 107 3.46 -5.03 13.97
C LEU A 107 4.17 -5.64 12.74
N GLU A 108 4.29 -6.98 12.70
CA GLU A 108 4.82 -7.70 11.54
C GLU A 108 3.96 -7.48 10.30
N GLU A 109 2.62 -7.55 10.45
CA GLU A 109 1.68 -7.30 9.36
C GLU A 109 1.77 -5.85 8.85
N ILE A 110 1.85 -4.87 9.75
CA ILE A 110 2.02 -3.46 9.39
C ILE A 110 3.32 -3.27 8.63
N ASN A 111 4.42 -3.87 9.11
CA ASN A 111 5.71 -3.78 8.45
C ASN A 111 5.68 -4.47 7.08
N GLU A 112 5.01 -5.61 6.98
CA GLU A 112 4.82 -6.32 5.71
C GLU A 112 4.02 -5.47 4.71
N ARG A 113 2.92 -4.83 5.15
CA ARG A 113 2.13 -3.91 4.32
C ARG A 113 2.98 -2.74 3.80
N LYS A 114 3.79 -2.13 4.68
CA LYS A 114 4.74 -1.07 4.30
C LYS A 114 5.77 -1.56 3.30
N THR A 115 6.33 -2.75 3.47
CA THR A 115 7.29 -3.28 2.47
C THR A 115 6.63 -3.58 1.12
N ARG A 116 5.36 -4.02 1.11
CA ARG A 116 4.59 -4.32 -0.11
C ARG A 116 4.11 -3.07 -0.85
N GLU A 117 4.06 -1.91 -0.20
CA GLU A 117 3.58 -0.66 -0.83
C GLU A 117 4.43 -0.26 -2.03
N ASN A 118 5.73 -0.55 -1.97
CA ASN A 118 6.72 -0.25 -3.01
C ASN A 118 6.86 -1.37 -4.06
N ASN A 119 6.12 -2.46 -3.89
CA ASN A 119 6.17 -3.60 -4.80
C ASN A 119 5.24 -3.37 -6.00
N LEU A 120 5.73 -3.67 -7.19
CA LEU A 120 4.98 -3.65 -8.44
C LEU A 120 5.07 -5.05 -9.06
N ILE A 121 3.93 -5.60 -9.50
CA ILE A 121 3.87 -6.88 -10.21
C ILE A 121 3.49 -6.59 -11.65
N ILE A 122 4.33 -7.03 -12.58
CA ILE A 122 4.17 -6.80 -14.02
C ILE A 122 3.96 -8.14 -14.70
N PHE A 123 2.93 -8.23 -15.54
CA PHE A 123 2.60 -9.42 -16.34
C PHE A 123 2.94 -9.18 -17.81
N GLY A 124 3.19 -10.25 -18.56
CA GLY A 124 3.38 -10.14 -20.01
C GLY A 124 4.78 -9.71 -20.46
N ILE A 125 5.76 -9.60 -19.56
CA ILE A 125 7.15 -9.30 -19.93
C ILE A 125 7.83 -10.58 -20.38
N THR A 126 8.35 -10.58 -21.61
CA THR A 126 9.12 -11.70 -22.17
C THR A 126 10.35 -12.00 -21.31
N GLU A 127 10.58 -13.27 -20.99
CA GLU A 127 11.76 -13.72 -20.25
C GLU A 127 12.95 -13.94 -21.19
N ASN A 128 14.16 -13.60 -20.74
CA ASN A 128 15.39 -13.88 -21.48
C ASN A 128 15.82 -15.34 -21.25
N GLU A 129 16.14 -16.05 -22.33
CA GLU A 129 16.56 -17.46 -22.32
C GLU A 129 18.06 -17.67 -22.03
N SER A 130 18.83 -16.58 -21.83
CA SER A 130 20.26 -16.68 -21.48
C SER A 130 20.47 -17.57 -20.26
N GLU A 131 21.50 -18.42 -20.28
CA GLU A 131 21.87 -19.28 -19.16
C GLU A 131 22.41 -18.47 -17.98
N ASN A 132 22.96 -17.28 -18.26
CA ASN A 132 23.51 -16.39 -17.26
C ASN A 132 22.42 -15.65 -16.48
N LYS A 133 22.42 -15.84 -15.15
CA LYS A 133 21.46 -15.18 -14.26
C LYS A 133 21.53 -13.65 -14.32
N GLN A 134 22.73 -13.10 -14.48
CA GLN A 134 22.95 -11.65 -14.46
C GLN A 134 22.35 -10.99 -15.70
N GLU A 135 22.59 -11.55 -16.88
CA GLU A 135 22.01 -11.08 -18.15
C GLU A 135 20.48 -11.13 -18.14
N ARG A 136 19.89 -12.15 -17.51
CA ARG A 136 18.42 -12.22 -17.35
C ARG A 136 17.88 -11.07 -16.49
N ILE A 137 18.59 -10.73 -15.40
CA ILE A 137 18.20 -9.62 -14.52
C ILE A 137 18.34 -8.28 -15.24
N GLU A 138 19.43 -8.08 -15.98
CA GLU A 138 19.67 -6.85 -16.74
C GLU A 138 18.60 -6.65 -17.82
N HIS A 139 18.26 -7.69 -18.57
CA HIS A 139 17.17 -7.65 -19.53
C HIS A 139 15.81 -7.33 -18.86
N ASP A 140 15.53 -7.91 -17.68
CA ASP A 140 14.31 -7.58 -16.94
C ASP A 140 14.29 -6.10 -16.51
N VAL A 141 15.43 -5.54 -16.08
CA VAL A 141 15.56 -4.12 -15.73
C VAL A 141 15.37 -3.22 -16.94
N GLU A 142 15.96 -3.56 -18.09
CA GLU A 142 15.79 -2.81 -19.34
C GLU A 142 14.32 -2.75 -19.77
N ASN A 143 13.61 -3.87 -19.71
CA ASN A 143 12.17 -3.91 -20.01
C ASN A 143 11.35 -3.03 -19.06
N ILE A 144 11.70 -2.98 -17.77
CA ILE A 144 11.03 -2.09 -16.80
C ILE A 144 11.30 -0.63 -17.16
N VAL A 145 12.56 -0.27 -17.44
CA VAL A 145 12.91 1.11 -17.82
C VAL A 145 12.17 1.52 -19.09
N GLN A 146 12.06 0.62 -20.07
CA GLN A 146 11.29 0.87 -21.28
C GLN A 146 9.80 1.06 -20.99
N LEU A 147 9.19 0.21 -20.16
CA LEU A 147 7.79 0.35 -19.75
C LEU A 147 7.50 1.71 -19.09
N PHE A 148 8.41 2.20 -18.24
CA PHE A 148 8.26 3.52 -17.61
C PHE A 148 8.41 4.65 -18.63
N LYS A 149 9.33 4.52 -19.60
CA LYS A 149 9.45 5.48 -20.71
C LYS A 149 8.18 5.53 -21.56
N ASP A 150 7.57 4.38 -21.85
CA ASP A 150 6.32 4.30 -22.60
C ASP A 150 5.16 4.97 -21.83
N ALA A 151 5.21 4.92 -20.50
CA ALA A 151 4.34 5.69 -19.61
C ALA A 151 4.69 7.19 -19.51
N LYS A 152 5.65 7.69 -20.30
CA LYS A 152 6.19 9.06 -20.23
C LYS A 152 6.75 9.42 -18.85
N ILE A 153 7.38 8.46 -18.18
CA ILE A 153 8.04 8.66 -16.88
C ILE A 153 9.53 8.42 -17.05
N THR A 154 10.33 9.39 -16.61
CA THR A 154 11.77 9.20 -16.48
C THR A 154 12.03 8.39 -15.20
N LEU A 155 12.31 7.11 -15.36
CA LEU A 155 12.75 6.25 -14.25
C LEU A 155 14.24 5.97 -14.39
N ASP A 156 15.03 6.49 -13.45
CA ASP A 156 16.42 6.09 -13.31
C ASP A 156 16.53 4.66 -12.79
N ILE A 157 17.49 3.89 -13.30
CA ILE A 157 17.76 2.51 -12.86
C ILE A 157 17.99 2.46 -11.34
N GLU A 158 18.58 3.51 -10.79
CA GLU A 158 18.81 3.64 -9.35
C GLU A 158 17.52 3.60 -8.52
N ASN A 159 16.35 3.92 -9.08
CA ASN A 159 15.08 3.85 -8.37
C ASN A 159 14.54 2.42 -8.22
N ILE A 160 15.15 1.44 -8.89
CA ILE A 160 14.82 0.02 -8.77
C ILE A 160 15.75 -0.60 -7.72
N ARG A 161 15.16 -1.09 -6.62
CA ARG A 161 15.91 -1.76 -5.54
C ARG A 161 16.26 -3.20 -5.90
N LYS A 162 15.29 -3.93 -6.46
CA LYS A 162 15.44 -5.36 -6.81
C LYS A 162 14.35 -5.77 -7.79
N THR A 163 14.68 -6.69 -8.68
CA THR A 163 13.73 -7.40 -9.55
C THR A 163 13.78 -8.90 -9.31
N GLN A 164 12.64 -9.57 -9.41
CA GLN A 164 12.55 -11.02 -9.24
C GLN A 164 11.34 -11.59 -9.96
N ARG A 165 11.54 -12.60 -10.81
CA ARG A 165 10.42 -13.37 -11.39
C ARG A 165 9.76 -14.24 -10.32
N LEU A 166 8.43 -14.27 -10.34
CA LEU A 166 7.62 -15.08 -9.43
C LEU A 166 7.42 -16.50 -9.99
N GLY A 167 7.72 -17.51 -9.18
CA GLY A 167 7.61 -18.93 -9.53
C GLY A 167 8.96 -19.60 -9.87
N LYS A 168 8.93 -20.92 -10.06
CA LYS A 168 10.12 -21.71 -10.43
C LYS A 168 10.51 -21.41 -11.89
N TYR A 169 11.81 -21.46 -12.18
CA TYR A 169 12.30 -21.34 -13.55
C TYR A 169 11.91 -22.59 -14.34
N ASP A 170 11.32 -22.38 -15.50
CA ASP A 170 10.85 -23.43 -16.39
C ASP A 170 11.00 -22.93 -17.82
N LYS A 171 11.80 -23.63 -18.63
CA LYS A 171 12.11 -23.23 -20.01
C LYS A 171 10.85 -23.18 -20.89
N GLU A 172 9.80 -23.92 -20.52
CA GLU A 172 8.54 -23.92 -21.25
C GLU A 172 7.58 -22.80 -20.82
N LYS A 173 7.80 -22.20 -19.63
CA LYS A 173 6.96 -21.11 -19.09
C LYS A 173 7.70 -19.78 -19.16
N THR A 174 7.60 -19.13 -20.30
CA THR A 174 8.32 -17.88 -20.61
C THR A 174 7.62 -16.60 -20.14
N ASN A 175 6.46 -16.70 -19.49
CA ASN A 175 5.64 -15.53 -19.13
C ASN A 175 5.33 -15.45 -17.62
N ARG A 176 6.39 -15.57 -16.81
CA ARG A 176 6.27 -15.48 -15.35
C ARG A 176 6.15 -14.02 -14.90
N PRO A 177 5.28 -13.71 -13.92
CA PRO A 177 5.14 -12.34 -13.43
C PRO A 177 6.46 -11.83 -12.87
N LEU A 178 6.77 -10.56 -13.13
CA LEU A 178 7.96 -9.89 -12.63
C LEU A 178 7.59 -9.02 -11.43
N LEU A 179 8.16 -9.35 -10.26
CA LEU A 179 8.09 -8.51 -9.07
C LEU A 179 9.23 -7.49 -9.10
N VAL A 180 8.87 -6.22 -8.97
CA VAL A 180 9.78 -5.09 -8.94
C VAL A 180 9.63 -4.38 -7.61
N HIS A 181 10.75 -4.22 -6.91
CA HIS A 181 10.82 -3.43 -5.69
C HIS A 181 11.34 -2.04 -6.03
N LEU A 182 10.50 -1.02 -5.88
CA LEU A 182 10.89 0.37 -6.09
C LEU A 182 11.46 0.96 -4.80
N LYS A 183 12.28 2.01 -4.91
CA LYS A 183 12.77 2.76 -3.75
C LYS A 183 11.74 3.74 -3.19
N SER A 184 10.85 4.24 -4.04
CA SER A 184 9.81 5.21 -3.66
C SER A 184 8.44 4.78 -4.19
N ILE A 185 7.43 4.99 -3.36
CA ILE A 185 6.02 4.79 -3.70
C ILE A 185 5.54 5.80 -4.76
N ASP A 186 6.17 6.97 -4.84
CA ASP A 186 5.79 8.03 -5.78
C ASP A 186 5.98 7.60 -7.23
N SER A 187 7.04 6.84 -7.52
CA SER A 187 7.29 6.28 -8.85
C SER A 187 6.17 5.32 -9.27
N LYS A 188 5.67 4.52 -8.32
CA LYS A 188 4.55 3.60 -8.53
C LYS A 188 3.24 4.35 -8.77
N LEU A 189 2.94 5.36 -7.96
CA LEU A 189 1.73 6.17 -8.13
C LEU A 189 1.73 6.92 -9.45
N THR A 190 2.88 7.47 -9.85
CA THR A 190 3.05 8.16 -11.13
C THR A 190 2.83 7.20 -12.29
N LEU A 191 3.37 5.98 -12.22
CA LEU A 191 3.12 4.93 -13.21
C LEU A 191 1.63 4.66 -13.38
N PHE A 192 0.89 4.47 -12.28
CA PHE A 192 -0.55 4.20 -12.36
C PHE A 192 -1.35 5.38 -12.93
N ARG A 193 -0.97 6.63 -12.63
CA ARG A 193 -1.60 7.83 -13.21
C ARG A 193 -1.40 7.90 -14.73
N ASN A 194 -0.22 7.51 -15.19
CA ASN A 194 0.18 7.58 -16.59
C ASN A 194 -0.10 6.28 -17.37
N MET A 195 -0.74 5.29 -16.74
CA MET A 195 -0.94 3.95 -17.33
C MET A 195 -1.76 3.99 -18.63
N HIS A 196 -2.62 5.01 -18.81
CA HIS A 196 -3.37 5.22 -20.04
C HIS A 196 -2.47 5.38 -21.27
N TYR A 197 -1.29 6.00 -21.15
CA TYR A 197 -0.34 6.11 -22.28
C TYR A 197 0.15 4.74 -22.75
N ILE A 198 0.29 3.78 -21.84
CA ILE A 198 0.71 2.42 -22.19
C ILE A 198 -0.42 1.70 -22.94
N LEU A 199 -1.66 1.83 -22.46
CA LEU A 199 -2.83 1.17 -23.05
C LEU A 199 -3.10 1.62 -24.49
N ASP A 200 -2.89 2.90 -24.80
CA ASP A 200 -3.09 3.46 -26.14
C ASP A 200 -2.09 2.92 -27.18
N HIS A 201 -0.93 2.41 -26.74
CA HIS A 201 0.12 1.84 -27.59
C HIS A 201 0.07 0.32 -27.70
N ILE A 202 -0.81 -0.36 -26.95
CA ILE A 202 -1.04 -1.78 -27.13
C ILE A 202 -1.90 -1.94 -28.38
N PRO A 203 -1.38 -2.52 -29.48
CA PRO A 203 -2.18 -2.76 -30.67
C PRO A 203 -3.39 -3.56 -30.24
N ASN A 204 -4.56 -3.01 -30.54
CA ASN A 204 -5.88 -3.50 -30.16
C ASN A 204 -5.98 -4.98 -30.56
N THR A 205 -5.64 -5.88 -29.63
CA THR A 205 -5.72 -7.32 -29.82
C THR A 205 -7.18 -7.67 -29.64
N LYS A 206 -7.95 -7.34 -30.67
CA LYS A 206 -9.31 -7.84 -30.86
C LYS A 206 -9.28 -9.36 -30.67
N LYS A 207 -9.90 -9.82 -29.58
CA LYS A 207 -10.53 -11.14 -29.53
C LYS A 207 -11.94 -11.00 -30.05
#